data_AF-A0A9P1J4G9-F1
#
_entry.id   AF-A0A9P1J4G9-F1
#
_cell.length_a   1.000
_cell.length_b   1.000
_cell.length_c   1.000
_cell.angle_alpha   90.00
_cell.angle_beta   90.00
_cell.angle_gamma   90.00
#
_symmetry.space_group_name_H-M   'P 1'
#
loop_
_entity.id
_entity.type
_entity.pdbx_description
1 polymer ?
#
loop_
_entity_poly.entity_id
_entity_poly.type
_entity_poly.pdbx_seq_one_letter_code
_entity_poly.pdbx_strand_id
1 'polypeptide(L)'
;MDAPSEPVFPCSVCGRKFIKSSLEKHVSACKKLASLHRKPFDSGKQRANGSDITYADVKKAQKEKTKNGGVFPRPQTNWRERHGNFIDAVSSSKRVDYALKTGAPLPPPPRTAVPSGKLLKSFMRREK
;
A
#
# COMPACT_ATOMS: atom_id res chain seq x y z
N MET A 1 -26.52 17.37 -10.92
CA MET A 1 -26.83 17.81 -12.30
C MET A 1 -25.93 17.01 -13.21
N ASP A 2 -26.33 15.77 -13.49
CA ASP A 2 -25.57 14.85 -14.32
C ASP A 2 -25.73 15.24 -15.79
N ALA A 3 -24.60 15.46 -16.47
CA ALA A 3 -24.58 15.81 -17.89
C ALA A 3 -25.12 14.66 -18.75
N PRO A 4 -25.77 14.93 -19.90
CA PRO A 4 -26.26 13.89 -20.79
C PRO A 4 -25.08 13.02 -21.26
N SER A 5 -25.09 11.74 -20.88
CA SER A 5 -24.05 10.81 -21.30
C SER A 5 -24.23 10.45 -22.78
N GLU A 6 -23.36 10.98 -23.63
CA GLU A 6 -23.31 10.60 -25.05
C GLU A 6 -23.09 9.08 -25.21
N PRO A 7 -23.69 8.45 -26.23
CA PRO A 7 -23.54 7.01 -26.47
C PRO A 7 -22.07 6.65 -26.79
N VAL A 8 -21.59 5.58 -26.14
CA VAL A 8 -20.23 5.07 -26.29
C VAL A 8 -20.19 3.77 -27.10
N PHE A 9 -19.18 3.64 -27.94
CA PHE A 9 -19.00 2.53 -28.87
C PHE A 9 -17.66 1.82 -28.58
N PRO A 10 -17.58 0.48 -28.68
CA PRO A 10 -16.35 -0.27 -28.42
C PRO A 10 -15.39 -0.20 -29.62
N CYS A 11 -14.08 -0.14 -29.35
CA CYS A 11 -13.04 -0.30 -30.36
C CYS A 11 -12.91 -1.77 -30.79
N SER A 12 -12.85 -2.04 -32.10
CA SER A 12 -12.69 -3.39 -32.66
C SER A 12 -11.34 -4.06 -32.38
N VAL A 13 -10.31 -3.29 -31.98
CA VAL A 13 -8.95 -3.80 -31.73
C VAL A 13 -8.70 -4.11 -30.25
N CYS A 14 -9.14 -3.23 -29.34
CA CYS A 14 -8.85 -3.37 -27.91
C CYS A 14 -10.09 -3.42 -27.00
N GLY A 15 -11.31 -3.35 -27.54
CA GLY A 15 -12.55 -3.47 -26.78
C GLY A 15 -12.93 -2.28 -25.88
N ARG A 16 -12.05 -1.30 -25.70
CA ARG A 16 -12.33 -0.09 -24.89
C ARG A 16 -13.44 0.75 -25.54
N LYS A 17 -14.31 1.34 -24.71
CA LYS A 17 -15.48 2.13 -25.14
C LYS A 17 -15.13 3.62 -25.23
N PHE A 18 -15.55 4.28 -26.30
CA PHE A 18 -15.30 5.70 -26.58
C PHE A 18 -16.53 6.38 -27.18
N ILE A 19 -16.65 7.69 -26.98
CA ILE A 19 -17.57 8.54 -27.78
C ILE A 19 -17.10 8.59 -29.24
N LYS A 20 -18.01 8.85 -30.18
CA LYS A 20 -17.76 8.76 -31.64
C LYS A 20 -16.53 9.58 -32.09
N SER A 21 -16.41 10.82 -31.64
CA SER A 21 -15.30 11.73 -31.98
C SER A 21 -13.92 11.23 -31.50
N SER A 22 -13.89 10.57 -30.35
CA SER A 22 -12.67 9.98 -29.79
C SER A 22 -12.36 8.61 -30.41
N LEU A 23 -13.39 7.85 -30.80
CA LEU A 23 -13.25 6.52 -31.38
C LEU A 23 -12.49 6.56 -32.72
N GLU A 24 -12.81 7.51 -33.59
CA GLU A 24 -12.15 7.66 -34.89
C GLU A 24 -10.64 7.86 -34.75
N LYS A 25 -10.23 8.77 -33.85
CA LYS A 25 -8.81 9.01 -33.53
C LYS A 25 -8.18 7.79 -32.88
N HIS A 26 -8.90 7.16 -31.93
CA HIS A 26 -8.44 5.99 -31.21
C HIS A 26 -8.16 4.80 -32.13
N VAL A 27 -9.04 4.47 -33.08
CA VAL A 27 -8.89 3.30 -33.96
C VAL A 27 -7.56 3.37 -34.75
N SER A 28 -7.22 4.54 -35.28
CA SER A 28 -5.98 4.73 -36.04
C SER A 28 -4.72 4.50 -35.19
N ALA A 29 -4.71 5.00 -33.95
CA ALA A 29 -3.60 4.83 -33.02
C ALA A 29 -3.56 3.41 -32.44
N CYS A 30 -4.72 2.85 -32.11
CA CYS A 30 -4.84 1.52 -31.52
C CYS A 30 -4.37 0.42 -32.47
N LYS A 31 -4.66 0.54 -33.78
CA LYS A 31 -4.12 -0.38 -34.79
C LYS A 31 -2.59 -0.37 -34.83
N LYS A 32 -1.99 0.84 -34.86
CA LYS A 32 -0.52 1.02 -34.85
C LYS A 32 0.12 0.45 -33.58
N LEU A 33 -0.52 0.65 -32.44
CA LEU A 33 -0.05 0.13 -31.15
C LEU A 33 -0.20 -1.38 -31.05
N ALA A 34 -1.28 -1.96 -31.56
CA ALA A 34 -1.52 -3.39 -31.55
C ALA A 34 -0.57 -4.16 -32.47
N SER A 35 -0.19 -3.59 -33.61
CA SER A 35 0.83 -4.18 -34.49
C SER A 35 2.25 -4.04 -33.96
N LEU A 36 2.50 -3.04 -33.10
CA LEU A 36 3.83 -2.76 -32.58
C LEU A 36 4.06 -3.54 -31.29
N HIS A 37 4.73 -4.68 -31.39
CA HIS A 37 5.19 -5.47 -30.25
C HIS A 37 6.36 -4.76 -29.53
N ARG A 38 6.05 -3.69 -28.79
CA ARG A 38 7.05 -2.94 -28.01
C ARG A 38 7.66 -3.84 -26.94
N LYS A 39 8.99 -3.76 -26.80
CA LYS A 39 9.68 -4.42 -25.69
C LYS A 39 9.18 -3.84 -24.36
N PRO A 40 8.95 -4.68 -23.34
CA PRO A 40 8.61 -4.20 -22.00
C PRO A 40 9.64 -3.18 -21.51
N PHE A 41 9.15 -2.13 -20.86
CA PHE A 41 10.01 -1.11 -20.28
C PHE A 41 10.70 -1.67 -19.04
N ASP A 42 12.03 -1.78 -19.10
CA ASP A 42 12.84 -2.21 -17.96
C ASP A 42 13.34 -0.98 -17.20
N SER A 43 12.71 -0.71 -16.05
CA SER A 43 13.10 0.39 -15.17
C SER A 43 14.54 0.29 -14.65
N GLY A 44 15.06 -0.93 -14.49
CA GLY A 44 16.44 -1.16 -14.09
C GLY A 44 17.43 -0.74 -15.16
N LYS A 45 17.15 -1.10 -16.41
CA LYS A 45 17.93 -0.66 -17.57
C LYS A 45 17.98 0.86 -17.71
N GLN A 46 16.85 1.51 -17.45
CA GLN A 46 16.71 2.95 -17.60
C GLN A 46 17.43 3.72 -16.49
N ARG A 47 17.43 3.20 -15.26
CA ARG A 47 18.23 3.76 -14.17
C ARG A 47 19.74 3.59 -14.38
N ALA A 48 20.16 2.46 -14.96
CA ALA A 48 21.57 2.23 -15.27
C ALA A 48 22.09 3.20 -16.35
N ASN A 49 21.23 3.59 -17.29
CA ASN A 49 21.59 4.50 -18.36
C ASN A 49 21.91 5.90 -17.83
N GLY A 50 23.16 6.35 -17.95
CA GLY A 50 23.63 7.63 -17.43
C GLY A 50 24.03 7.62 -15.95
N SER A 51 24.14 6.44 -15.33
CA SER A 51 24.72 6.25 -14.01
C SER A 51 26.01 5.42 -14.11
N ASP A 52 26.84 5.45 -13.06
CA ASP A 52 28.04 4.59 -12.96
C ASP A 52 27.70 3.10 -12.76
N ILE A 53 26.42 2.77 -12.57
CA ILE A 53 25.94 1.41 -12.34
C ILE A 53 25.67 0.74 -13.69
N THR A 54 26.30 -0.42 -13.93
CA THR A 54 26.08 -1.14 -15.18
C THR A 54 24.74 -1.89 -15.17
N TYR A 55 24.17 -2.15 -16.36
CA TYR A 55 22.95 -2.95 -16.46
C TYR A 55 23.14 -4.39 -15.93
N ALA A 56 24.37 -4.92 -15.98
CA ALA A 56 24.70 -6.23 -15.44
C ALA A 56 24.57 -6.26 -13.90
N ASP A 57 25.00 -5.19 -13.23
CA ASP A 57 24.88 -5.05 -11.77
C ASP A 57 23.42 -4.99 -11.33
N VAL A 58 22.58 -4.27 -12.09
CA VAL A 58 21.14 -4.21 -11.86
C VAL A 58 20.49 -5.60 -12.00
N LYS A 59 20.85 -6.35 -13.05
CA LYS A 59 20.35 -7.72 -13.23
C LYS A 59 20.82 -8.67 -12.13
N LYS A 60 22.08 -8.54 -11.69
CA LYS A 60 22.63 -9.33 -10.58
C LYS A 60 21.85 -9.08 -9.29
N ALA A 61 21.61 -7.81 -8.95
CA ALA A 61 20.82 -7.43 -7.78
C ALA A 61 19.37 -7.93 -7.86
N GLN A 62 18.75 -7.93 -9.04
CA GLN A 62 17.42 -8.53 -9.23
C GLN A 62 17.44 -10.04 -8.99
N LYS A 63 18.45 -10.75 -9.51
CA LYS A 63 18.60 -12.21 -9.34
C LYS A 63 18.88 -12.59 -7.89
N GLU A 64 19.67 -11.79 -7.18
CA GLU A 64 19.92 -11.98 -5.74
C GLU A 64 18.64 -11.72 -4.94
N LYS A 65 17.88 -10.68 -5.26
CA LYS A 65 16.55 -10.44 -4.66
C LYS A 65 15.59 -11.60 -4.90
N THR A 66 15.57 -12.20 -6.09
CA THR A 66 14.69 -13.36 -6.36
C THR A 66 15.16 -14.63 -5.66
N LYS A 67 16.48 -14.90 -5.66
CA LYS A 67 17.08 -16.04 -4.95
C LYS A 67 16.84 -15.98 -3.44
N ASN A 68 16.84 -14.79 -2.86
CA ASN A 68 16.62 -14.57 -1.44
C ASN A 68 15.13 -14.45 -1.07
N GLY A 69 14.23 -15.00 -1.88
CA GLY A 69 12.77 -15.01 -1.62
C GLY A 69 12.03 -13.83 -2.24
N GLY A 70 12.32 -13.52 -3.51
CA GLY A 70 11.76 -12.39 -4.24
C GLY A 70 10.28 -12.14 -3.98
N VAL A 71 9.98 -10.91 -3.58
CA VAL A 71 8.70 -10.49 -2.97
C VAL A 71 8.49 -11.16 -1.61
N PHE A 72 9.18 -10.64 -0.59
CA PHE A 72 8.64 -10.76 0.76
C PHE A 72 7.22 -10.17 0.72
N PRO A 73 6.18 -10.95 1.05
CA PRO A 73 4.86 -10.36 1.25
C PRO A 73 5.06 -9.21 2.23
N ARG A 74 4.48 -8.05 1.93
CA ARG A 74 4.51 -6.90 2.84
C ARG A 74 4.20 -7.46 4.22
N PRO A 75 5.09 -7.29 5.23
CA PRO A 75 4.85 -7.82 6.55
C PRO A 75 3.44 -7.42 6.96
N GLN A 76 2.61 -8.40 7.33
CA GLN A 76 1.26 -8.12 7.80
C GLN A 76 1.43 -7.44 9.17
N THR A 77 1.60 -6.12 9.14
CA THR A 77 1.73 -5.30 10.33
C THR A 77 0.34 -4.98 10.84
N ASN A 78 0.10 -5.10 12.14
CA ASN A 78 -1.11 -4.65 12.80
C ASN A 78 -1.20 -3.10 12.88
N TRP A 79 -0.90 -2.39 11.79
CA TRP A 79 -0.83 -0.92 11.77
C TRP A 79 -2.16 -0.27 12.16
N ARG A 80 -3.29 -0.79 11.63
CA ARG A 80 -4.62 -0.26 11.96
C ARG A 80 -4.92 -0.34 13.45
N GLU A 81 -4.59 -1.48 14.06
CA GLU A 81 -4.75 -1.71 15.49
C GLU A 81 -3.81 -0.81 16.31
N ARG A 82 -2.51 -0.77 15.98
CA ARG A 82 -1.52 0.07 16.67
C ARG A 82 -1.87 1.56 16.58
N HIS A 83 -2.35 2.00 15.42
CA HIS A 83 -2.79 3.38 15.21
C HIS A 83 -4.06 3.70 16.00
N GLY A 84 -5.05 2.79 15.99
CA GLY A 84 -6.26 2.90 16.81
C GLY A 84 -5.94 3.03 18.29
N ASN A 85 -5.12 2.12 18.81
CA ASN A 85 -4.67 2.14 20.22
C ASN A 85 -3.97 3.46 20.58
N PHE A 86 -3.16 4.02 19.67
CA PHE A 86 -2.52 5.32 19.88
C PHE A 86 -3.53 6.48 19.92
N ILE A 87 -4.48 6.51 18.98
CA ILE A 87 -5.54 7.55 18.95
C ILE A 87 -6.39 7.48 20.21
N ASP A 88 -6.76 6.29 20.65
CA ASP A 88 -7.55 6.08 21.87
C ASP A 88 -6.79 6.53 23.11
N ALA A 89 -5.50 6.20 23.22
CA ALA A 89 -4.63 6.68 24.29
C ALA A 89 -4.55 8.22 24.32
N VAL A 90 -4.29 8.87 23.19
CA VAL A 90 -4.25 10.34 23.12
C VAL A 90 -5.60 10.96 23.48
N SER A 91 -6.70 10.39 22.98
CA SER A 91 -8.06 10.91 23.23
C SER A 91 -8.48 10.76 24.69
N SER A 92 -8.14 9.64 25.32
CA SER A 92 -8.40 9.42 26.75
C SER A 92 -7.62 10.39 27.64
N SER A 93 -6.33 10.64 27.36
CA SER A 93 -5.55 11.65 28.08
C SER A 93 -6.19 13.03 28.00
N LYS A 94 -6.60 13.46 26.80
CA LYS A 94 -7.29 14.75 26.61
C LYS A 94 -8.59 14.86 27.41
N ARG A 95 -9.34 13.75 27.55
CA ARG A 95 -10.57 13.71 28.36
C ARG A 95 -10.26 13.85 29.86
N VAL A 96 -9.18 13.25 30.35
CA VAL A 96 -8.73 13.43 31.74
C VAL A 96 -8.34 14.87 32.00
N ASP A 97 -7.55 15.48 31.11
CA ASP A 97 -7.14 16.89 31.24
C ASP A 97 -8.36 17.84 31.28
N TYR A 98 -9.38 17.55 30.46
CA TYR A 98 -10.63 18.30 30.46
C TYR A 98 -11.40 18.13 31.78
N ALA A 99 -11.52 16.91 32.29
CA ALA A 99 -12.22 16.62 33.55
C ALA A 99 -11.54 17.32 34.73
N LEU A 100 -10.21 17.29 34.80
CA LEU A 100 -9.43 18.00 35.82
C LEU A 100 -9.63 19.51 35.78
N LYS A 101 -9.75 20.11 34.59
CA LYS A 101 -9.97 21.56 34.42
C LYS A 101 -11.39 22.00 34.75
N THR A 102 -12.39 21.17 34.42
CA THR A 102 -13.81 21.54 34.53
C THR A 102 -14.48 20.99 35.80
N GLY A 103 -13.80 20.14 36.56
CA GLY A 103 -14.37 19.46 37.73
C GLY A 103 -15.37 18.35 37.36
N ALA A 104 -15.45 17.96 36.08
CA ALA A 104 -16.28 16.85 35.62
C ALA A 104 -15.73 15.50 36.12
N PRO A 105 -16.57 14.46 36.24
CA PRO A 105 -16.11 13.13 36.68
C PRO A 105 -15.08 12.55 35.70
N LEU A 106 -14.05 11.91 36.25
CA LEU A 106 -12.96 11.33 35.46
C LEU A 106 -13.48 10.24 34.53
N PRO A 107 -13.02 10.19 33.26
CA PRO A 107 -13.39 9.12 32.35
C PRO A 107 -12.92 7.77 32.91
N PRO A 108 -13.72 6.69 32.77
CA PRO A 108 -13.30 5.37 33.23
C PRO A 108 -12.02 4.94 32.51
N PRO A 109 -11.10 4.24 33.20
CA PRO A 109 -9.84 3.84 32.62
C PRO A 109 -10.09 2.98 31.36
N PRO A 110 -9.36 3.22 30.25
CA PRO A 110 -9.51 2.41 29.05
C PRO A 110 -9.23 0.94 29.38
N ARG A 111 -10.00 0.00 28.81
CA ARG A 111 -9.74 -1.43 28.98
C ARG A 111 -8.33 -1.71 28.48
N THR A 112 -7.45 -2.09 29.38
CA THR A 112 -6.08 -2.42 29.00
C THR A 112 -6.09 -3.74 28.23
N ALA A 113 -5.52 -3.76 27.03
CA ALA A 113 -5.28 -4.98 26.26
C ALA A 113 -4.12 -5.81 26.84
N VAL A 114 -3.99 -5.89 28.17
CA VAL A 114 -3.11 -6.88 28.80
C VAL A 114 -3.83 -8.22 28.68
N PRO A 115 -3.24 -9.24 28.03
CA PRO A 115 -3.82 -10.57 28.06
C PRO A 115 -3.91 -11.02 29.51
N SER A 116 -5.14 -11.24 29.98
CA SER A 116 -5.44 -11.71 31.33
C SER A 116 -4.74 -13.04 31.58
N GLY A 117 -3.62 -12.98 32.31
CA GLY A 117 -3.03 -14.07 33.08
C GLY A 117 -2.82 -15.40 32.37
N LYS A 118 -1.72 -15.56 31.63
CA LYS A 118 -1.04 -16.87 31.47
C LYS A 118 0.37 -16.81 30.85
N LEU A 119 1.30 -15.98 31.34
CA LEU A 119 2.74 -16.21 31.08
C LEU A 119 3.68 -15.44 32.02
N LEU A 120 3.76 -15.84 33.29
CA LEU A 120 4.90 -15.48 34.14
C LEU A 120 5.21 -16.62 35.13
N LYS A 121 5.48 -17.81 34.58
CA LYS A 121 6.03 -18.95 35.35
C LYS A 121 7.13 -19.62 34.53
N SER A 122 8.15 -18.86 34.15
CA SER A 122 9.32 -19.44 33.46
C SER A 122 10.64 -18.75 33.76
N PHE A 123 10.67 -17.70 34.59
CA PHE A 123 11.88 -16.88 34.79
C PHE A 123 12.48 -16.94 36.21
N MET A 124 12.04 -17.86 37.08
CA MET A 124 12.64 -18.07 38.40
C MET A 124 12.82 -19.55 38.71
N ARG A 125 13.64 -20.25 37.92
CA ARG A 125 14.23 -21.53 38.37
C ARG A 125 15.55 -21.81 37.64
N ARG A 126 16.58 -21.04 38.00
CA ARG A 126 17.98 -21.45 37.80
C ARG A 126 18.82 -20.82 38.88
N GLU A 127 18.91 -21.52 40.01
CA GLU A 127 19.99 -21.42 41.00
C GLU A 127 19.89 -22.68 41.89
N LYS A 128 20.67 -23.70 41.52
CA LYS A 128 21.38 -24.57 42.46
C LYS A 128 22.55 -25.22 41.72
#